data_AF-A0A928GFL3-F1
#
_entry.id   AF-A0A928GFL3-F1
#
_cell.length_a   1.000
_cell.length_b   1.000
_cell.length_c   1.000
_cell.angle_alpha   90.00
_cell.angle_beta   90.00
_cell.angle_gamma   90.00
#
_symmetry.space_group_name_H-M   'P 1'
#
loop_
_entity.id
_entity.type
_entity.pdbx_description
1 polymer ?
#
loop_
_entity_poly.entity_id
_entity_poly.type
_entity_poly.pdbx_seq_one_letter_code
_entity_poly.pdbx_strand_id
1 'polypeptide(L)'
;MSEITDKFKKADENSRLLSAYRPLPPETLKSLREYYRVGLTYTSNALEGNSLTESETKVVIEDGLTIEGKPLRDHYEAVGHARAYDYIYQIIEKEGLAEENILTLHRLFYQQIDAEKAGKYREVKVYISGSRYAVSAVSKIPAEMHKLVQWYNENEKKLHPVELAATLHQRFVFIHPFVDGNGRVARLLMNLALLRNGFTIAIIPAVLRHEYIYSLETAHTRPEVFIDFIADRVIATQLDLLRLMREDNDTVNDTVNDTVKVSASRLSKTEQTVLDAISLYPDYSYEKLATYCQFSRPTIARTIKALQSREFVRRIGSDKTGHWEVIRKEEEE
;
A
#
# COMPACT_ATOMS: atom_id res chain seq x y z
N MET A 1 11.26 -10.13 18.13
CA MET A 1 11.72 -8.72 18.28
C MET A 1 12.83 -8.35 17.31
N SER A 2 13.80 -9.22 16.97
CA SER A 2 14.84 -8.87 15.98
C SER A 2 14.28 -8.63 14.58
N GLU A 3 13.33 -9.45 14.12
CA GLU A 3 12.76 -9.36 12.76
C GLU A 3 11.97 -8.07 12.49
N ILE A 4 11.13 -7.61 13.43
CA ILE A 4 10.42 -6.32 13.33
C ILE A 4 11.40 -5.15 13.30
N THR A 5 12.49 -5.24 14.08
CA THR A 5 13.52 -4.20 14.11
C THR A 5 14.19 -4.06 12.74
N ASP A 6 14.40 -5.18 12.02
CA ASP A 6 14.97 -5.15 10.69
C ASP A 6 13.99 -4.59 9.65
N LYS A 7 12.69 -4.85 9.79
CA LYS A 7 11.64 -4.19 8.99
C LYS A 7 11.63 -2.68 9.23
N PHE A 8 11.79 -2.22 10.47
CA PHE A 8 11.88 -0.78 10.76
C PHE A 8 13.09 -0.13 10.07
N LYS A 9 14.28 -0.73 10.18
CA LYS A 9 15.47 -0.26 9.45
C LYS A 9 15.23 -0.20 7.95
N LYS A 10 14.53 -1.18 7.38
CA LYS A 10 14.21 -1.20 5.95
C LYS A 10 13.25 -0.08 5.57
N ALA A 11 12.23 0.16 6.39
CA ALA A 11 11.29 1.25 6.18
C ALA A 11 11.98 2.63 6.29
N ASP A 12 12.93 2.79 7.21
CA ASP A 12 13.79 3.98 7.32
C ASP A 12 14.69 4.18 6.10
N GLU A 13 15.32 3.11 5.63
CA GLU A 13 16.14 3.13 4.40
C GLU A 13 15.30 3.58 3.20
N ASN A 14 14.13 2.97 2.99
CA ASN A 14 13.23 3.34 1.91
C ASN A 14 12.74 4.79 2.04
N SER A 15 12.40 5.25 3.25
CA SER A 15 12.03 6.65 3.51
C SER A 15 13.15 7.62 3.15
N ARG A 16 14.41 7.28 3.46
CA ARG A 16 15.58 8.08 3.05
C ARG A 16 15.75 8.11 1.54
N LEU A 17 15.61 6.97 0.86
CA LEU A 17 15.67 6.88 -0.60
C LEU A 17 14.56 7.71 -1.27
N LEU A 18 13.33 7.62 -0.79
CA LEU A 18 12.20 8.42 -1.30
C LEU A 18 12.40 9.91 -1.05
N SER A 19 12.99 10.29 0.09
CA SER A 19 13.27 11.69 0.41
C SER A 19 14.31 12.31 -0.53
N ALA A 20 15.21 11.50 -1.11
CA ALA A 20 16.20 11.97 -2.07
C ALA A 20 15.59 12.44 -3.41
N TYR A 21 14.34 12.07 -3.71
CA TYR A 21 13.60 12.56 -4.88
C TYR A 21 12.92 13.92 -4.63
N ARG A 22 12.99 14.48 -3.42
CA ARG A 22 12.32 15.74 -3.07
C ARG A 22 13.23 16.97 -3.34
N PRO A 23 12.68 18.13 -3.72
CA PRO A 23 11.25 18.35 -3.99
C PRO A 23 10.81 17.77 -5.34
N LEU A 24 9.64 17.15 -5.37
CA LEU A 24 9.03 16.70 -6.62
C LEU A 24 8.46 17.90 -7.40
N PRO A 25 8.47 17.86 -8.74
CA PRO A 25 7.74 18.84 -9.55
C PRO A 25 6.27 18.94 -9.10
N PRO A 26 5.65 20.13 -9.09
CA PRO A 26 4.27 20.31 -8.58
C PRO A 26 3.24 19.38 -9.24
N GLU A 27 3.32 19.18 -10.55
CA GLU A 27 2.42 18.29 -11.30
C GLU A 27 2.64 16.81 -10.94
N THR A 28 3.90 16.38 -10.78
CA THR A 28 4.22 15.03 -10.31
C THR A 28 3.68 14.79 -8.90
N LEU A 29 3.86 15.76 -7.99
CA LEU A 29 3.33 15.68 -6.64
C LEU A 29 1.79 15.61 -6.63
N LYS A 30 1.13 16.40 -7.49
CA LYS A 30 -0.33 16.38 -7.64
C LYS A 30 -0.81 15.03 -8.15
N SER A 31 -0.23 14.52 -9.23
CA SER A 31 -0.56 13.20 -9.80
C SER A 31 -0.34 12.07 -8.78
N LEU A 32 0.77 12.11 -8.05
CA LEU A 32 1.05 11.13 -6.99
C LEU A 32 0.01 11.20 -5.86
N ARG A 33 -0.41 12.41 -5.47
CA ARG A 33 -1.47 12.60 -4.46
C ARG A 33 -2.81 12.07 -4.94
N GLU A 34 -3.17 12.29 -6.20
CA GLU A 34 -4.40 11.78 -6.82
C GLU A 34 -4.38 10.25 -6.90
N TYR A 35 -3.26 9.66 -7.32
CA TYR A 35 -3.04 8.22 -7.33
C TYR A 35 -3.31 7.58 -5.95
N TYR A 36 -2.68 8.12 -4.89
CA TYR A 36 -2.92 7.61 -3.53
C TYR A 36 -4.30 7.94 -2.98
N ARG A 37 -4.92 9.04 -3.42
CA ARG A 37 -6.29 9.39 -3.03
C ARG A 37 -7.28 8.35 -3.54
N VAL A 38 -7.15 7.94 -4.81
CA VAL A 38 -7.95 6.86 -5.41
C VAL A 38 -7.65 5.54 -4.71
N GLY A 39 -6.38 5.12 -4.68
CA GLY A 39 -5.98 3.81 -4.17
C GLY A 39 -6.32 3.60 -2.69
N LEU A 40 -6.12 4.61 -1.83
CA LEU A 40 -6.49 4.50 -0.42
C LEU A 40 -8.01 4.53 -0.22
N THR A 41 -8.75 5.32 -1.01
CA THR A 41 -10.22 5.35 -0.94
C THR A 41 -10.83 4.02 -1.34
N TYR A 42 -10.36 3.46 -2.46
CA TYR A 42 -10.80 2.15 -2.94
C TYR A 42 -10.50 1.06 -1.91
N THR A 43 -9.23 0.88 -1.53
CA THR A 43 -8.83 -0.24 -0.66
C THR A 43 -9.45 -0.14 0.73
N SER A 44 -9.51 1.07 1.30
CA SER A 44 -10.15 1.31 2.61
C SER A 44 -11.64 0.99 2.60
N ASN A 45 -12.37 1.33 1.54
CA ASN A 45 -13.81 1.02 1.46
C ASN A 45 -14.06 -0.46 1.14
N ALA A 46 -13.26 -1.07 0.26
CA ALA A 46 -13.37 -2.49 -0.07
C ALA A 46 -13.12 -3.40 1.16
N LEU A 47 -12.21 -3.00 2.07
CA LEU A 47 -11.99 -3.67 3.36
C LEU A 47 -13.22 -3.63 4.29
N GLU A 48 -14.20 -2.76 4.02
CA GLU A 48 -15.48 -2.70 4.75
C GLU A 48 -16.64 -3.30 3.94
N GLY A 49 -16.39 -3.79 2.71
CA GLY A 49 -17.39 -4.45 1.86
C GLY A 49 -18.03 -3.57 0.80
N ASN A 50 -17.51 -2.37 0.56
CA ASN A 50 -17.91 -1.53 -0.57
C ASN A 50 -17.63 -2.24 -1.90
N SER A 51 -18.56 -2.14 -2.85
CA SER A 51 -18.56 -2.93 -4.08
C SER A 51 -17.93 -2.23 -5.28
N LEU A 52 -17.53 -0.96 -5.17
CA LEU A 52 -16.84 -0.24 -6.24
C LEU A 52 -15.46 -0.84 -6.50
N THR A 53 -15.11 -1.00 -7.77
CA THR A 53 -13.74 -1.27 -8.22
C THR A 53 -12.88 -0.01 -8.09
N GLU A 54 -11.55 -0.14 -8.26
CA GLU A 54 -10.65 1.01 -8.22
C GLU A 54 -10.95 2.03 -9.34
N SER A 55 -11.18 1.54 -10.58
CA SER A 55 -11.55 2.39 -11.71
C SER A 55 -12.90 3.07 -11.52
N GLU A 56 -13.89 2.36 -10.97
CA GLU A 56 -15.19 2.95 -10.62
C GLU A 56 -15.04 4.01 -9.51
N THR A 57 -14.24 3.71 -8.49
CA THR A 57 -13.92 4.67 -7.41
C THR A 57 -13.31 5.94 -7.97
N LYS A 58 -12.36 5.81 -8.91
CA LYS A 58 -11.75 6.94 -9.61
C LYS A 58 -12.80 7.83 -10.29
N VAL A 59 -13.66 7.24 -11.11
CA VAL A 59 -14.75 7.95 -11.82
C VAL A 59 -15.67 8.68 -10.82
N VAL A 60 -16.01 8.04 -9.70
CA VAL A 60 -16.84 8.67 -8.66
C VAL A 60 -16.18 9.89 -8.05
N ILE A 61 -14.87 9.82 -7.72
CA ILE A 61 -14.21 10.88 -6.95
C ILE A 61 -13.54 11.97 -7.80
N GLU A 62 -13.25 11.70 -9.07
CA GLU A 62 -12.63 12.64 -10.00
C GLU A 62 -13.69 13.30 -10.91
N ASP A 63 -14.59 12.51 -11.49
CA ASP A 63 -15.59 13.00 -12.46
C ASP A 63 -16.94 13.33 -11.80
N GLY A 64 -17.16 12.90 -10.55
CA GLY A 64 -18.42 13.12 -9.83
C GLY A 64 -19.59 12.31 -10.38
N LEU A 65 -19.31 11.24 -11.12
CA LEU A 65 -20.33 10.41 -11.77
C LEU A 65 -20.79 9.27 -10.87
N THR A 66 -22.03 8.82 -11.07
CA THR A 66 -22.55 7.60 -10.46
C THR A 66 -22.32 6.39 -11.35
N ILE A 67 -22.06 5.24 -10.73
CA ILE A 67 -21.87 3.95 -11.38
C ILE A 67 -23.18 3.17 -11.34
N GLU A 68 -23.61 2.73 -12.52
CA GLU A 68 -24.81 1.93 -12.69
C GLU A 68 -24.71 0.60 -11.92
N GLY A 69 -25.81 0.18 -11.29
CA GLY A 69 -25.90 -1.09 -10.57
C GLY A 69 -25.17 -1.13 -9.23
N LYS A 70 -24.57 -0.02 -8.78
CA LYS A 70 -23.89 0.08 -7.49
C LYS A 70 -24.77 0.81 -6.46
N PRO A 71 -24.73 0.40 -5.17
CA PRO A 71 -25.47 1.11 -4.13
C PRO A 71 -25.08 2.58 -4.03
N LEU A 72 -26.04 3.49 -3.84
CA LEU A 72 -25.76 4.91 -3.63
C LEU A 72 -24.87 5.15 -2.41
N ARG A 73 -25.03 4.30 -1.39
CA ARG A 73 -24.18 4.29 -0.20
C ARG A 73 -22.69 4.14 -0.56
N ASP A 74 -22.36 3.27 -1.51
CA ASP A 74 -20.96 3.03 -1.89
C ASP A 74 -20.29 4.30 -2.46
N HIS A 75 -21.06 5.09 -3.19
CA HIS A 75 -20.63 6.38 -3.74
C HIS A 75 -20.40 7.41 -2.63
N TYR A 76 -21.34 7.49 -1.68
CA TYR A 76 -21.19 8.38 -0.53
C TYR A 76 -19.97 8.02 0.33
N GLU A 77 -19.72 6.72 0.51
CA GLU A 77 -18.52 6.23 1.20
C GLU A 77 -17.23 6.59 0.44
N ALA A 78 -17.21 6.46 -0.89
CA ALA A 78 -16.07 6.85 -1.71
C ALA A 78 -15.79 8.35 -1.64
N VAL A 79 -16.80 9.18 -1.90
CA VAL A 79 -16.68 10.65 -1.84
C VAL A 79 -16.32 11.12 -0.43
N GLY A 80 -16.95 10.55 0.59
CA GLY A 80 -16.70 10.91 1.99
C GLY A 80 -15.28 10.55 2.44
N HIS A 81 -14.80 9.35 2.09
CA HIS A 81 -13.43 8.93 2.41
C HIS A 81 -12.40 9.78 1.66
N ALA A 82 -12.62 10.09 0.39
CA ALA A 82 -11.72 10.94 -0.39
C ALA A 82 -11.61 12.36 0.20
N ARG A 83 -12.72 12.94 0.70
CA ARG A 83 -12.69 14.20 1.46
C ARG A 83 -11.94 14.09 2.79
N ALA A 84 -12.09 12.97 3.49
CA ALA A 84 -11.36 12.72 4.73
C ALA A 84 -9.84 12.54 4.48
N TYR A 85 -9.47 11.94 3.35
CA TYR A 85 -8.08 11.92 2.87
C TYR A 85 -7.55 13.33 2.59
N ASP A 86 -8.32 14.18 1.93
CA ASP A 86 -7.89 15.57 1.70
C ASP A 86 -7.70 16.32 3.03
N TYR A 87 -8.55 16.03 4.03
CA TYR A 87 -8.45 16.61 5.36
C TYR A 87 -7.20 16.18 6.13
N ILE A 88 -6.72 14.92 6.00
CA ILE A 88 -5.46 14.54 6.68
C ILE A 88 -4.32 15.44 6.22
N TYR A 89 -4.23 15.78 4.93
CA TYR A 89 -3.21 16.70 4.39
C TYR A 89 -3.34 18.15 4.88
N GLN A 90 -4.53 18.57 5.30
CA GLN A 90 -4.74 19.91 5.90
C GLN A 90 -4.25 19.99 7.34
N ILE A 91 -4.08 18.84 8.01
CA ILE A 91 -3.73 18.79 9.44
C ILE A 91 -2.37 18.15 9.70
N ILE A 92 -1.62 17.70 8.69
CA ILE A 92 -0.26 17.13 8.91
C ILE A 92 0.64 18.14 9.62
N GLU A 93 0.63 19.40 9.19
CA GLU A 93 1.51 20.46 9.73
C GLU A 93 1.06 21.00 11.09
N LYS A 94 -0.12 20.59 11.57
CA LYS A 94 -0.61 21.01 12.90
C LYS A 94 0.04 20.17 13.99
N GLU A 95 0.44 20.81 15.08
CA GLU A 95 0.99 20.14 16.24
C GLU A 95 -0.06 19.25 16.93
N GLY A 96 0.32 18.00 17.19
CA GLY A 96 -0.50 17.05 17.93
C GLY A 96 -1.77 16.60 17.20
N LEU A 97 -2.34 15.52 17.71
CA LEU A 97 -3.68 15.06 17.36
C LEU A 97 -4.66 15.61 18.39
N ALA A 98 -5.80 16.11 17.94
CA ALA A 98 -6.93 16.47 18.79
C ALA A 98 -8.12 15.53 18.55
N GLU A 99 -8.98 15.38 19.55
CA GLU A 99 -10.18 14.55 19.45
C GLU A 99 -11.11 15.04 18.33
N GLU A 100 -11.20 16.36 18.16
CA GLU A 100 -11.97 17.03 17.10
C GLU A 100 -11.48 16.64 15.70
N ASN A 101 -10.19 16.33 15.52
CA ASN A 101 -9.70 15.85 14.23
C ASN A 101 -10.32 14.48 13.89
N ILE A 102 -10.39 13.58 14.88
CA ILE A 102 -10.97 12.24 14.72
C ILE A 102 -12.48 12.35 14.44
N LEU A 103 -13.19 13.18 15.19
CA LEU A 103 -14.62 13.44 14.97
C LEU A 103 -14.87 14.05 13.58
N THR A 104 -13.98 14.92 13.12
CA THR A 104 -14.08 15.54 11.78
C THR A 104 -13.82 14.54 10.66
N LEU A 105 -12.81 13.66 10.80
CA LEU A 105 -12.56 12.56 9.87
C LEU A 105 -13.81 11.67 9.72
N HIS A 106 -14.40 11.28 10.85
CA HIS A 106 -15.63 10.49 10.85
C HIS A 106 -16.81 11.25 10.22
N ARG A 107 -16.94 12.56 10.50
CA ARG A 107 -18.02 13.39 9.94
C ARG A 107 -17.95 13.50 8.42
N LEU A 108 -16.77 13.80 7.86
CA LEU A 108 -16.57 13.94 6.42
C LEU A 108 -16.97 12.68 5.65
N PHE A 109 -16.68 11.53 6.27
CA PHE A 109 -17.04 10.22 5.75
C PHE A 109 -18.54 9.91 5.91
N TYR A 110 -19.12 10.10 7.10
CA TYR A 110 -20.42 9.55 7.46
C TYR A 110 -21.61 10.49 7.25
N GLN A 111 -21.39 11.79 7.05
CA GLN A 111 -22.48 12.79 6.98
C GLN A 111 -23.51 12.55 5.86
N GLN A 112 -23.08 11.94 4.73
CA GLN A 112 -23.98 11.60 3.63
C GLN A 112 -24.68 10.25 3.81
N ILE A 113 -24.30 9.49 4.84
CA ILE A 113 -24.85 8.18 5.18
C ILE A 113 -25.86 8.34 6.33
N ASP A 114 -25.44 8.99 7.42
CA ASP A 114 -26.27 9.30 8.57
C ASP A 114 -25.72 10.57 9.26
N ALA A 115 -26.27 11.72 8.88
CA ALA A 115 -25.87 13.03 9.39
C ALA A 115 -26.03 13.17 10.91
N GLU A 116 -27.00 12.49 11.51
CA GLU A 116 -27.28 12.57 12.95
C GLU A 116 -26.17 11.89 13.77
N LYS A 117 -25.53 10.86 13.22
CA LYS A 117 -24.44 10.12 13.88
C LYS A 117 -23.04 10.55 13.41
N ALA A 118 -22.96 11.37 12.37
CA ALA A 118 -21.69 11.80 11.78
C ALA A 118 -20.85 12.62 12.77
N GLY A 119 -19.62 12.16 13.02
CA GLY A 119 -18.71 12.78 13.98
C GLY A 119 -19.20 12.78 15.43
N LYS A 120 -20.04 11.83 15.84
CA LYS A 120 -20.49 11.64 17.23
C LYS A 120 -20.19 10.22 17.70
N TYR A 121 -19.79 10.06 18.96
CA TYR A 121 -19.60 8.74 19.54
C TYR A 121 -20.92 7.97 19.63
N ARG A 122 -20.83 6.64 19.53
CA ARG A 122 -22.01 5.79 19.64
C ARG A 122 -22.55 5.81 21.07
N GLU A 123 -23.86 5.88 21.16
CA GLU A 123 -24.61 5.75 22.43
C GLU A 123 -25.15 4.32 22.62
N VAL A 124 -24.92 3.46 21.64
CA VAL A 124 -25.38 2.07 21.61
C VAL A 124 -24.22 1.10 21.67
N LYS A 125 -24.49 -0.10 22.21
CA LYS A 125 -23.55 -1.21 22.14
C LYS A 125 -23.51 -1.76 20.72
N VAL A 126 -22.31 -2.07 20.23
CA VAL A 126 -22.09 -2.68 18.93
C VAL A 126 -21.33 -4.00 19.10
N TYR A 127 -21.46 -4.87 18.10
CA TYR A 127 -20.77 -6.16 18.03
C TYR A 127 -20.01 -6.23 16.71
N ILE A 128 -18.76 -6.69 16.77
CA ILE A 128 -17.94 -6.89 15.58
C ILE A 128 -18.11 -8.33 15.12
N SER A 129 -18.73 -8.53 13.96
CA SER A 129 -18.87 -9.85 13.36
C SER A 129 -17.50 -10.52 13.18
N GLY A 130 -17.35 -11.74 13.70
CA GLY A 130 -16.12 -12.52 13.57
C GLY A 130 -15.05 -12.24 14.63
N SER A 131 -15.21 -11.23 15.49
CA SER A 131 -14.32 -11.02 16.63
C SER A 131 -14.85 -11.69 17.90
N ARG A 132 -13.93 -12.23 18.71
CA ARG A 132 -14.25 -12.82 20.02
C ARG A 132 -14.17 -11.80 21.16
N TYR A 133 -13.64 -10.62 20.87
CA TYR A 133 -13.39 -9.57 21.86
C TYR A 133 -14.49 -8.51 21.83
N ALA A 134 -14.89 -8.07 23.03
CA ALA A 134 -15.80 -6.94 23.15
C ALA A 134 -15.03 -5.63 23.00
N VAL A 135 -15.66 -4.68 22.30
CA VAL A 135 -15.20 -3.28 22.25
C VAL A 135 -15.60 -2.52 23.50
N SER A 136 -15.10 -1.29 23.63
CA SER A 136 -15.34 -0.45 24.80
C SER A 136 -16.82 -0.24 25.14
N ALA A 137 -17.12 -0.19 26.44
CA ALA A 137 -18.44 0.19 26.89
C ALA A 137 -18.74 1.65 26.51
N VAL A 138 -19.99 1.95 26.13
CA VAL A 138 -20.42 3.30 25.71
C VAL A 138 -19.98 4.38 26.70
N SER A 139 -20.18 4.14 28.00
CA SER A 139 -19.83 5.07 29.07
C SER A 139 -18.31 5.34 29.21
N LYS A 140 -17.46 4.49 28.64
CA LYS A 140 -16.00 4.62 28.70
C LYS A 140 -15.40 5.29 27.47
N ILE A 141 -16.12 5.36 26.36
CA ILE A 141 -15.60 5.86 25.07
C ILE A 141 -14.97 7.26 25.21
N PRO A 142 -15.62 8.27 25.83
CA PRO A 142 -15.01 9.60 25.92
C PRO A 142 -13.67 9.59 26.65
N ALA A 143 -13.59 8.88 27.79
CA ALA A 143 -12.38 8.81 28.59
C ALA A 143 -11.25 8.04 27.87
N GLU A 144 -11.58 6.98 27.13
CA GLU A 144 -10.58 6.19 26.39
C GLU A 144 -10.10 6.90 25.13
N MET A 145 -10.97 7.65 24.44
CA MET A 145 -10.57 8.49 23.31
C MET A 145 -9.67 9.64 23.75
N HIS A 146 -9.98 10.29 24.88
CA HIS A 146 -9.09 11.29 25.47
C HIS A 146 -7.70 10.70 25.79
N LYS A 147 -7.66 9.52 26.41
CA LYS A 147 -6.40 8.80 26.69
C LYS A 147 -5.65 8.38 25.43
N LEU A 148 -6.36 8.00 24.36
CA LEU A 148 -5.74 7.65 23.09
C LEU A 148 -5.01 8.86 22.49
N VAL A 149 -5.68 10.01 22.46
CA VAL A 149 -5.12 11.26 21.94
C VAL A 149 -3.92 11.72 22.78
N GLN A 150 -4.06 11.69 24.11
CA GLN A 150 -2.96 11.99 25.03
C GLN A 150 -1.76 11.08 24.77
N TRP A 151 -1.99 9.76 24.70
CA TRP A 151 -0.94 8.78 24.42
C TRP A 151 -0.24 9.06 23.08
N TYR A 152 -0.99 9.39 22.02
CA TYR A 152 -0.39 9.70 20.72
C TYR A 152 0.55 10.90 20.83
N ASN A 153 0.08 12.00 21.42
CA ASN A 153 0.87 13.23 21.57
C ASN A 153 2.13 13.02 22.42
N GLU A 154 2.04 12.19 23.46
CA GLU A 154 3.19 11.86 24.31
C GLU A 154 4.22 10.96 23.64
N ASN A 155 3.84 10.20 22.61
CA ASN A 155 4.66 9.17 21.98
C ASN A 155 5.06 9.49 20.53
N GLU A 156 4.49 10.54 19.93
CA GLU A 156 4.69 10.88 18.52
C GLU A 156 6.17 10.98 18.12
N LYS A 157 7.02 11.51 19.01
CA LYS A 157 8.46 11.65 18.79
C LYS A 157 9.31 10.63 19.54
N LYS A 158 8.69 9.67 20.24
CA LYS A 158 9.38 8.65 21.05
C LYS A 158 9.40 7.28 20.40
N LEU A 159 8.30 6.89 19.74
CA LEU A 159 8.17 5.61 19.08
C LEU A 159 8.65 5.69 17.64
N HIS A 160 9.05 4.56 17.07
CA HIS A 160 9.31 4.46 15.64
C HIS A 160 8.02 4.78 14.86
N PRO A 161 8.04 5.54 13.74
CA PRO A 161 6.82 5.99 13.06
C PRO A 161 5.86 4.87 12.65
N VAL A 162 6.40 3.71 12.23
CA VAL A 162 5.60 2.53 11.90
C VAL A 162 4.92 1.94 13.12
N GLU A 163 5.63 1.85 14.25
CA GLU A 163 5.08 1.36 15.52
C GLU A 163 4.00 2.30 16.07
N LEU A 164 4.25 3.61 16.02
CA LEU A 164 3.30 4.65 16.40
C LEU A 164 2.00 4.52 15.58
N ALA A 165 2.13 4.42 14.26
CA ALA A 165 0.99 4.34 13.35
C ALA A 165 0.17 3.06 13.55
N ALA A 166 0.83 1.90 13.66
CA ALA A 166 0.18 0.62 13.91
C ALA A 166 -0.53 0.60 15.27
N THR A 167 0.12 1.12 16.31
CA THR A 167 -0.43 1.15 17.67
C THR A 167 -1.61 2.13 17.77
N LEU A 168 -1.52 3.30 17.13
CA LEU A 168 -2.63 4.26 17.04
C LEU A 168 -3.86 3.61 16.37
N HIS A 169 -3.64 2.96 15.23
CA HIS A 169 -4.68 2.24 14.51
C HIS A 169 -5.33 1.18 15.38
N GLN A 170 -4.53 0.29 15.98
CA GLN A 170 -5.00 -0.81 16.80
C GLN A 170 -5.84 -0.30 17.98
N ARG A 171 -5.29 0.64 18.77
CA ARG A 171 -5.98 1.17 19.96
C ARG A 171 -7.29 1.84 19.60
N PHE A 172 -7.34 2.59 18.50
CA PHE A 172 -8.58 3.21 18.02
C PHE A 172 -9.65 2.16 17.65
N VAL A 173 -9.27 1.11 16.92
CA VAL A 173 -10.21 0.05 16.52
C VAL A 173 -10.74 -0.72 17.73
N PHE A 174 -9.92 -0.92 18.76
CA PHE A 174 -10.33 -1.62 19.99
C PHE A 174 -11.32 -0.78 20.82
N ILE A 175 -11.18 0.55 20.82
CA ILE A 175 -12.18 1.44 21.42
C ILE A 175 -13.50 1.38 20.64
N HIS A 176 -13.39 1.39 19.31
CA HIS A 176 -14.52 1.34 18.38
C HIS A 176 -15.59 2.43 18.69
N PRO A 177 -15.19 3.71 18.66
CA PRO A 177 -16.00 4.80 19.24
C PRO A 177 -17.26 5.15 18.42
N PHE A 178 -17.33 4.78 17.15
CA PHE A 178 -18.44 5.13 16.25
C PHE A 178 -19.34 3.93 15.98
N VAL A 179 -20.58 4.18 15.53
CA VAL A 179 -21.52 3.12 15.14
C VAL A 179 -21.05 2.34 13.91
N ASP A 180 -20.27 2.98 13.05
CA ASP A 180 -19.72 2.47 11.79
C ASP A 180 -18.54 3.37 11.40
N GLY A 181 -17.72 2.98 10.41
CA GLY A 181 -16.63 3.80 9.89
C GLY A 181 -15.33 3.69 10.67
N ASN A 182 -15.29 2.90 11.75
CA ASN A 182 -14.11 2.79 12.61
C ASN A 182 -12.86 2.30 11.86
N GLY A 183 -12.96 1.27 11.02
CA GLY A 183 -11.81 0.79 10.23
C GLY A 183 -11.26 1.86 9.28
N ARG A 184 -12.14 2.63 8.63
CA ARG A 184 -11.78 3.71 7.70
C ARG A 184 -11.04 4.84 8.42
N VAL A 185 -11.58 5.29 9.56
CA VAL A 185 -10.93 6.31 10.40
C VAL A 185 -9.58 5.81 10.93
N ALA A 186 -9.50 4.54 11.35
CA ALA A 186 -8.25 3.95 11.83
C ALA A 186 -7.14 3.99 10.79
N ARG A 187 -7.43 3.63 9.53
CA ARG A 187 -6.48 3.67 8.42
C ARG A 187 -6.08 5.09 8.03
N LEU A 188 -6.99 6.07 8.16
CA LEU A 188 -6.66 7.48 7.97
C LEU A 188 -5.75 8.02 9.09
N LEU A 189 -6.02 7.65 10.35
CA LEU A 189 -5.18 8.02 11.50
C LEU A 189 -3.78 7.40 11.42
N MET A 190 -3.70 6.13 11.01
CA MET A 190 -2.43 5.45 10.72
C MET A 190 -1.60 6.24 9.70
N ASN A 191 -2.22 6.62 8.59
CA ASN A 191 -1.54 7.36 7.53
C ASN A 191 -1.18 8.79 7.94
N LEU A 192 -2.02 9.47 8.73
CA LEU A 192 -1.67 10.76 9.32
C LEU A 192 -0.40 10.65 10.20
N ALA A 193 -0.31 9.63 11.04
CA ALA A 193 0.85 9.40 11.91
C ALA A 193 2.14 9.13 11.10
N LEU A 194 2.05 8.36 10.01
CA LEU A 194 3.18 8.13 9.10
C LEU A 194 3.63 9.44 8.44
N LEU A 195 2.70 10.17 7.83
CA LEU A 195 2.97 11.41 7.11
C LEU A 195 3.62 12.48 8.00
N ARG A 196 3.10 12.67 9.21
CA ARG A 196 3.65 13.63 10.21
C ARG A 196 5.07 13.33 10.64
N ASN A 197 5.51 12.09 10.48
CA ASN A 197 6.84 11.64 10.88
C ASN A 197 7.73 11.35 9.65
N GLY A 198 7.42 11.96 8.50
CA GLY A 198 8.29 11.95 7.31
C GLY A 198 8.16 10.69 6.44
N PHE A 199 7.29 9.76 6.80
CA PHE A 199 7.00 8.57 6.01
C PHE A 199 5.95 8.89 4.93
N THR A 200 5.80 7.97 3.99
CA THR A 200 4.75 8.04 2.97
C THR A 200 3.50 7.28 3.42
N ILE A 201 2.41 7.43 2.67
CA ILE A 201 1.19 6.63 2.87
C ILE A 201 1.52 5.14 2.77
N ALA A 202 0.79 4.33 3.54
CA ALA A 202 0.73 2.89 3.44
C ALA A 202 -0.67 2.45 3.02
N ILE A 203 -0.73 1.54 2.03
CA ILE A 203 -1.95 0.91 1.54
C ILE A 203 -2.07 -0.49 2.13
N ILE A 204 -3.29 -0.87 2.53
CA ILE A 204 -3.66 -2.24 2.88
C ILE A 204 -4.53 -2.77 1.73
N PRO A 205 -3.99 -3.57 0.79
CA PRO A 205 -4.75 -4.10 -0.33
C PRO A 205 -5.98 -4.90 0.12
N ALA A 206 -7.10 -4.75 -0.57
CA ALA A 206 -8.35 -5.45 -0.24
C ALA A 206 -8.21 -6.98 -0.27
N VAL A 207 -7.30 -7.52 -1.11
CA VAL A 207 -6.99 -8.95 -1.16
C VAL A 207 -6.40 -9.48 0.15
N LEU A 208 -5.79 -8.62 0.98
CA LEU A 208 -5.22 -8.98 2.28
C LEU A 208 -6.18 -8.75 3.45
N ARG A 209 -7.49 -8.68 3.17
CA ARG A 209 -8.52 -8.48 4.19
C ARG A 209 -8.42 -9.53 5.29
N HIS A 210 -8.16 -10.79 4.93
CA HIS A 210 -8.10 -11.87 5.90
C HIS A 210 -6.92 -11.71 6.87
N GLU A 211 -5.73 -11.45 6.33
CA GLU A 211 -4.50 -11.23 7.08
C GLU A 211 -4.58 -9.98 7.96
N TYR A 212 -5.19 -8.91 7.44
CA TYR A 212 -5.44 -7.69 8.20
C TYR A 212 -6.38 -7.93 9.40
N ILE A 213 -7.50 -8.63 9.19
CA ILE A 213 -8.43 -8.95 10.29
C ILE A 213 -7.80 -9.93 11.28
N TYR A 214 -7.09 -10.95 10.78
CA TYR A 214 -6.39 -11.93 11.60
C TYR A 214 -5.33 -11.30 12.49
N SER A 215 -4.52 -10.39 11.94
CA SER A 215 -3.49 -9.68 12.70
C SER A 215 -4.11 -8.77 13.77
N LEU A 216 -5.20 -8.06 13.48
CA LEU A 216 -5.94 -7.28 14.49
C LEU A 216 -6.54 -8.15 15.60
N GLU A 217 -7.15 -9.27 15.25
CA GLU A 217 -7.73 -10.18 16.25
C GLU A 217 -6.65 -10.73 17.17
N THR A 218 -5.50 -11.14 16.59
CA THR A 218 -4.32 -11.63 17.32
C THR A 218 -3.70 -10.55 18.19
N ALA A 219 -3.78 -9.29 17.77
CA ALA A 219 -3.18 -8.16 18.48
C ALA A 219 -3.80 -7.86 19.86
N HIS A 220 -4.96 -8.44 20.18
CA HIS A 220 -5.52 -8.38 21.55
C HIS A 220 -4.61 -9.04 22.59
N THR A 221 -3.83 -10.05 22.19
CA THR A 221 -2.87 -10.74 23.07
C THR A 221 -1.43 -10.53 22.64
N ARG A 222 -1.20 -10.30 21.34
CA ARG A 222 0.12 -10.20 20.71
C ARG A 222 0.19 -8.99 19.77
N PRO A 223 0.28 -7.76 20.32
CA PRO A 223 0.23 -6.52 19.54
C PRO A 223 1.32 -6.43 18.46
N GLU A 224 2.46 -7.09 18.68
CA GLU A 224 3.58 -7.13 17.75
C GLU A 224 3.21 -7.74 16.38
N VAL A 225 2.20 -8.62 16.31
CA VAL A 225 1.75 -9.24 15.06
C VAL A 225 1.11 -8.20 14.12
N PHE A 226 0.35 -7.26 14.67
CA PHE A 226 -0.24 -6.19 13.86
C PHE A 226 0.79 -5.14 13.47
N ILE A 227 1.74 -4.83 14.36
CA ILE A 227 2.86 -3.94 14.06
C ILE A 227 3.69 -4.51 12.90
N ASP A 228 3.97 -5.81 12.93
CA ASP A 228 4.68 -6.53 11.86
C ASP A 228 3.95 -6.46 10.52
N PHE A 229 2.64 -6.74 10.52
CA PHE A 229 1.80 -6.63 9.33
C PHE A 229 1.82 -5.21 8.73
N ILE A 230 1.68 -4.18 9.57
CA ILE A 230 1.72 -2.79 9.11
C ILE A 230 3.12 -2.41 8.60
N ALA A 231 4.20 -2.91 9.21
CA ALA A 231 5.55 -2.71 8.70
C ALA A 231 5.70 -3.26 7.27
N ASP A 232 5.17 -4.46 7.00
CA ASP A 232 5.16 -5.01 5.64
C ASP A 232 4.37 -4.15 4.66
N ARG A 233 3.23 -3.59 5.10
CA ARG A 233 2.41 -2.69 4.24
C ARG A 233 3.13 -1.38 3.94
N VAL A 234 3.81 -0.81 4.92
CA VAL A 234 4.64 0.39 4.74
C VAL A 234 5.76 0.12 3.74
N ILE A 235 6.53 -0.95 3.95
CA ILE A 235 7.65 -1.32 3.08
C ILE A 235 7.15 -1.60 1.65
N ALA A 236 6.09 -2.39 1.49
CA ALA A 236 5.52 -2.70 0.18
C ALA A 236 5.10 -1.42 -0.56
N THR A 237 4.36 -0.54 0.11
CA THR A 237 3.93 0.73 -0.49
C THR A 237 5.14 1.59 -0.86
N GLN A 238 6.15 1.71 0.01
CA GLN A 238 7.37 2.48 -0.30
C GLN A 238 8.15 1.91 -1.48
N LEU A 239 8.22 0.58 -1.62
CA LEU A 239 8.88 -0.07 -2.76
C LEU A 239 8.12 0.21 -4.06
N ASP A 240 6.79 0.23 -4.02
CA ASP A 240 5.96 0.62 -5.16
C ASP A 240 6.20 2.10 -5.53
N LEU A 241 6.27 3.02 -4.56
CA LEU A 241 6.66 4.41 -4.84
C LEU A 241 8.07 4.47 -5.46
N LEU A 242 9.06 3.79 -4.88
CA LEU A 242 10.43 3.79 -5.39
C LEU A 242 10.49 3.28 -6.83
N ARG A 243 9.64 2.31 -7.18
CA ARG A 243 9.50 1.83 -8.55
C ARG A 243 8.92 2.92 -9.46
N LEU A 244 7.82 3.56 -9.07
CA LEU A 244 7.20 4.65 -9.85
C LEU A 244 8.19 5.81 -10.08
N MET A 245 8.92 6.22 -9.03
CA MET A 245 9.90 7.31 -9.13
C MET A 245 11.11 6.95 -10.02
N ARG A 246 11.45 5.66 -10.16
CA ARG A 246 12.52 5.21 -11.07
C ARG A 246 12.05 5.18 -12.52
N GLU A 247 10.83 4.72 -12.77
CA GLU A 247 10.23 4.67 -14.12
C GLU A 247 10.06 6.09 -14.71
N ASP A 248 9.78 7.09 -13.88
CA ASP A 248 9.77 8.51 -14.29
C ASP A 248 11.17 9.03 -14.67
N ASN A 249 12.24 8.56 -14.04
CA ASN A 249 13.62 8.94 -14.40
C ASN A 249 14.09 8.29 -15.72
N ASP A 250 13.60 7.09 -16.04
CA ASP A 250 13.94 6.41 -17.30
C ASP A 250 13.14 6.97 -18.49
N THR A 251 12.00 7.63 -18.25
CA THR A 251 11.18 8.26 -19.31
C THR A 251 11.52 9.74 -19.57
N VAL A 252 12.22 10.41 -18.63
CA VAL A 252 12.68 11.81 -18.79
C VAL A 252 14.08 11.92 -19.42
N ASN A 253 14.81 10.81 -19.60
CA ASN A 253 16.15 10.81 -20.21
C ASN A 253 16.19 10.56 -21.73
N ASP A 254 15.05 10.44 -22.42
CA ASP A 254 15.04 10.23 -23.88
C ASP A 254 15.33 11.51 -24.71
N THR A 255 15.89 12.56 -24.09
CA THR A 255 16.37 13.75 -24.83
C THR A 255 17.69 14.37 -24.37
N VAL A 256 18.56 13.67 -23.64
CA VAL A 256 19.96 14.14 -23.48
C VAL A 256 20.95 12.98 -23.44
N ASN A 257 21.63 12.80 -24.58
CA ASN A 257 22.96 12.21 -24.80
C ASN A 257 23.38 10.96 -23.99
N ASP A 258 23.60 9.88 -24.76
CA ASP A 258 24.81 9.05 -24.79
C ASP A 258 25.77 9.07 -23.58
N THR A 259 26.19 7.86 -23.20
CA THR A 259 27.29 7.50 -22.27
C THR A 259 26.92 7.64 -20.78
N VAL A 260 26.99 6.62 -19.90
CA VAL A 260 28.12 5.72 -19.65
C VAL A 260 27.64 4.43 -18.94
N LYS A 261 27.91 3.28 -19.57
CA LYS A 261 28.32 1.97 -19.01
C LYS A 261 28.30 1.81 -17.46
N VAL A 262 27.18 1.45 -16.83
CA VAL A 262 27.21 0.85 -15.47
C VAL A 262 26.01 -0.08 -15.21
N SER A 263 25.95 -1.29 -15.80
CA SER A 263 25.20 -2.44 -15.21
C SER A 263 25.44 -3.78 -15.92
N ALA A 264 26.63 -4.04 -16.45
CA ALA A 264 26.87 -5.23 -17.28
C ALA A 264 26.91 -6.58 -16.51
N SER A 265 26.74 -6.62 -15.18
CA SER A 265 27.00 -7.84 -14.40
C SER A 265 25.78 -8.60 -13.87
N ARG A 266 24.59 -7.99 -13.71
CA ARG A 266 23.44 -8.70 -13.09
C ARG A 266 22.34 -9.00 -14.09
N LEU A 267 21.75 -10.19 -14.03
CA LEU A 267 20.55 -10.50 -14.81
C LEU A 267 19.34 -9.70 -14.28
N SER A 268 18.55 -9.13 -15.19
CA SER A 268 17.23 -8.58 -14.85
C SER A 268 16.29 -9.70 -14.41
N LYS A 269 15.22 -9.38 -13.67
CA LYS A 269 14.21 -10.38 -13.26
C LYS A 269 13.62 -11.12 -14.46
N THR A 270 13.39 -10.44 -15.58
CA THR A 270 12.90 -11.05 -16.82
C THR A 270 13.93 -12.00 -17.43
N GLU A 271 15.21 -11.60 -17.48
CA GLU A 271 16.29 -12.48 -17.92
C GLU A 271 16.42 -13.72 -17.04
N GLN A 272 16.33 -13.57 -15.71
CA GLN A 272 16.38 -14.68 -14.76
C GLN A 272 15.21 -15.65 -14.96
N THR A 273 13.98 -15.15 -15.02
CA THR A 273 12.79 -16.00 -15.25
C THR A 273 12.86 -16.76 -16.58
N VAL A 274 13.37 -16.14 -17.64
CA VAL A 274 13.56 -16.81 -18.94
C VAL A 274 14.70 -17.83 -18.89
N LEU A 275 15.78 -17.52 -18.18
CA LEU A 275 16.91 -18.44 -17.99
C LEU A 275 16.53 -19.69 -17.18
N ASP A 276 15.73 -19.51 -16.12
CA ASP A 276 15.18 -20.60 -15.31
C ASP A 276 14.26 -21.50 -16.14
N ALA A 277 13.37 -20.89 -16.94
CA ALA A 277 12.48 -21.63 -17.83
C ALA A 277 13.23 -22.42 -18.91
N ILE A 278 14.29 -21.85 -19.48
CA ILE A 278 15.17 -22.55 -20.44
C ILE A 278 15.91 -23.70 -19.76
N SER A 279 16.37 -23.51 -18.53
CA SER A 279 17.04 -24.56 -17.74
C SER A 279 16.11 -25.75 -17.46
N LEU A 280 14.84 -25.48 -17.20
CA LEU A 280 13.82 -26.50 -16.92
C LEU A 280 13.27 -27.16 -18.19
N TYR A 281 13.16 -26.43 -19.29
CA TYR A 281 12.58 -26.91 -20.54
C TYR A 281 13.43 -26.54 -21.78
N PRO A 282 14.58 -27.19 -21.99
CA PRO A 282 15.50 -26.94 -23.10
C PRO A 282 14.86 -26.98 -24.50
N ASP A 283 13.84 -27.83 -24.70
CA ASP A 283 13.22 -28.05 -26.01
C ASP A 283 12.08 -27.07 -26.33
N TYR A 284 11.77 -26.11 -25.44
CA TYR A 284 10.66 -25.21 -25.67
C TYR A 284 10.94 -24.21 -26.81
N SER A 285 9.93 -24.03 -27.67
CA SER A 285 9.92 -22.97 -28.66
C SER A 285 9.69 -21.61 -27.98
N TYR A 286 9.92 -20.52 -28.71
CA TYR A 286 9.63 -19.16 -28.24
C TYR A 286 8.18 -19.00 -27.76
N GLU A 287 7.24 -19.66 -28.44
CA GLU A 287 5.81 -19.63 -28.10
C GLU A 287 5.52 -20.38 -26.79
N LYS A 288 6.15 -21.53 -26.57
CA LYS A 288 5.99 -22.29 -25.32
C LYS A 288 6.64 -21.56 -24.14
N LEU A 289 7.81 -20.95 -24.33
CA LEU A 289 8.46 -20.12 -23.32
C LEU A 289 7.63 -18.87 -22.99
N ALA A 290 7.01 -18.23 -23.99
CA ALA A 290 6.13 -17.09 -23.79
C ALA A 290 4.93 -17.45 -22.90
N THR A 291 4.27 -18.58 -23.20
CA THR A 291 3.16 -19.08 -22.38
C THR A 291 3.60 -19.45 -20.97
N TYR A 292 4.72 -20.16 -20.83
CA TYR A 292 5.23 -20.61 -19.53
C TYR A 292 5.66 -19.44 -18.62
N CYS A 293 6.40 -18.48 -19.17
CA CYS A 293 6.89 -17.32 -18.43
C CYS A 293 5.85 -16.20 -18.30
N GLN A 294 4.67 -16.34 -18.92
CA GLN A 294 3.63 -15.31 -19.00
C GLN A 294 4.13 -13.99 -19.60
N PHE A 295 4.97 -14.07 -20.63
CA PHE A 295 5.48 -12.91 -21.38
C PHE A 295 5.05 -12.94 -22.84
N SER A 296 5.08 -11.78 -23.50
CA SER A 296 4.84 -11.72 -24.94
C SER A 296 5.97 -12.41 -25.72
N ARG A 297 5.64 -13.02 -26.87
CA ARG A 297 6.65 -13.63 -27.75
C ARG A 297 7.77 -12.65 -28.16
N PRO A 298 7.50 -11.37 -28.50
CA PRO A 298 8.55 -10.37 -28.73
C PRO A 298 9.46 -10.14 -27.52
N THR A 299 8.92 -10.16 -26.30
CA THR A 299 9.70 -10.04 -25.06
C THR A 299 10.66 -11.22 -24.91
N ILE A 300 10.17 -12.46 -25.06
CA ILE A 300 11.01 -13.66 -25.02
C ILE A 300 12.13 -13.58 -26.07
N ALA A 301 11.81 -13.20 -27.31
CA ALA A 301 12.79 -13.10 -28.38
C ALA A 301 13.91 -12.09 -28.07
N ARG A 302 13.56 -10.93 -27.52
CA ARG A 302 14.53 -9.90 -27.11
C ARG A 302 15.40 -10.36 -25.95
N THR A 303 14.77 -10.96 -24.93
CA THR A 303 15.46 -11.45 -23.72
C THR A 303 16.43 -12.58 -24.05
N ILE A 304 16.02 -13.55 -24.88
CA ILE A 304 16.91 -14.64 -25.32
C ILE A 304 18.10 -14.08 -26.11
N LYS A 305 17.88 -13.10 -27.00
CA LYS A 305 18.99 -12.46 -27.73
C LYS A 305 19.98 -11.76 -26.79
N ALA A 306 19.48 -11.11 -25.73
CA ALA A 306 20.32 -10.50 -24.70
C ALA A 306 21.12 -11.56 -23.91
N LEU A 307 20.48 -12.64 -23.47
CA LEU A 307 21.11 -13.77 -22.79
C LEU A 307 22.17 -14.46 -23.67
N GLN A 308 21.92 -14.62 -24.97
CA GLN A 308 22.89 -15.15 -25.93
C GLN A 308 24.09 -14.23 -26.11
N SER A 309 23.86 -12.91 -26.21
CA SER A 309 24.94 -11.91 -26.35
C SER A 309 25.86 -11.84 -25.12
N ARG A 310 25.34 -12.27 -23.97
CA ARG A 310 26.06 -12.35 -22.69
C ARG A 310 26.52 -13.79 -22.36
N GLU A 311 26.41 -14.72 -23.31
CA GLU A 311 26.83 -16.12 -23.20
C GLU A 311 26.18 -16.92 -22.05
N PHE A 312 24.94 -16.58 -21.65
CA PHE A 312 24.18 -17.38 -20.68
C PHE A 312 23.49 -18.58 -21.32
N VAL A 313 23.06 -18.46 -22.58
CA VAL A 313 22.36 -19.53 -23.32
C VAL A 313 22.82 -19.61 -24.77
N ARG A 314 22.70 -20.78 -25.37
CA ARG A 314 22.94 -21.03 -26.80
C ARG A 314 21.91 -21.99 -27.37
N ARG A 315 21.62 -21.87 -28.66
CA ARG A 315 20.83 -22.85 -29.40
C ARG A 315 21.74 -23.91 -30.02
N ILE A 316 21.42 -25.18 -29.81
CA ILE A 316 22.09 -26.32 -30.42
C ILE A 316 21.12 -26.99 -31.41
N GLY A 317 21.55 -27.15 -32.67
CA GLY A 317 20.74 -27.73 -33.74
C GLY A 317 19.96 -26.69 -34.56
N SER A 318 19.03 -27.16 -35.40
CA SER A 318 18.27 -26.30 -36.31
C SER A 318 17.21 -25.47 -35.57
N ASP A 319 16.72 -24.39 -36.19
CA ASP A 319 15.63 -23.57 -35.62
C ASP A 319 14.33 -24.36 -35.41
N LYS A 320 14.14 -25.47 -36.13
CA LYS A 320 12.92 -26.30 -36.07
C LYS A 320 13.02 -27.47 -35.11
N THR A 321 14.22 -27.98 -34.84
CA THR A 321 14.43 -29.23 -34.07
C THR A 321 15.51 -29.14 -33.01
N GLY A 322 16.17 -27.99 -32.88
CA GLY A 322 17.21 -27.76 -31.89
C GLY A 322 16.66 -27.50 -30.49
N HIS A 323 17.54 -27.49 -29.51
CA HIS A 323 17.24 -27.21 -28.10
C HIS A 323 18.15 -26.10 -27.57
N TRP A 324 17.77 -25.53 -26.43
CA TRP A 324 18.54 -24.53 -25.71
C TRP A 324 19.49 -25.17 -24.71
N GLU A 325 20.72 -24.70 -24.67
CA GLU A 325 21.73 -25.09 -23.69
C GLU A 325 22.11 -23.86 -22.84
N VAL A 326 22.15 -24.04 -21.52
CA VAL A 326 22.57 -23.00 -20.56
C VAL A 326 24.07 -23.12 -20.34
N ILE A 327 24.81 -22.06 -20.66
CA ILE A 327 26.29 -22.04 -20.64
C ILE A 327 26.81 -21.49 -19.30
N ARG A 328 26.07 -20.59 -18.64
CA ARG A 328 26.41 -20.06 -17.30
C ARG A 328 25.17 -20.00 -16.42
N LYS A 329 25.32 -20.33 -15.14
CA LYS A 329 24.35 -20.06 -14.07
C LYS A 329 24.95 -18.97 -13.18
N GLU A 330 24.17 -17.99 -12.75
CA GLU A 330 24.65 -17.04 -11.72
C GLU A 330 24.99 -17.87 -10.47
N GLU A 331 26.23 -17.74 -9.97
CA GLU A 331 26.63 -18.30 -8.68
C GLU A 331 25.85 -17.56 -7.58
N GLU A 332 25.18 -18.31 -6.71
CA GLU A 332 24.49 -17.78 -5.54
C GLU A 332 25.54 -17.26 -4.53
N GLU A 333 25.70 -15.94 -4.44
CA GLU A 333 26.33 -15.25 -3.30
C GLU A 333 25.27 -14.66 -2.35
#